data_AF-A0AA88ADE7-F1
#
_entry.id   AF-A0AA88ADE7-F1
#
_cell.length_a   1.000
_cell.length_b   1.000
_cell.length_c   1.000
_cell.angle_alpha   90.00
_cell.angle_beta   90.00
_cell.angle_gamma   90.00
#
_symmetry.space_group_name_H-M   'P 1'
#
loop_
_entity.id
_entity.type
_entity.pdbx_description
1 polymer ?
#
loop_
_entity_poly.entity_id
_entity_poly.type
_entity_poly.pdbx_seq_one_letter_code
_entity_poly.pdbx_strand_id
1 'polypeptide(L)'
;MENNEKVGLWEGLMRSHQKSLKALFSPKSSSSNSDQNDVAPNIPHLSPLANSVVSRCSRVLKIPIEELQHQFGTAIPENATELRTYARNFLEFCSYQALHMVTRRSNYLSDKEFRRLTFDMMLAWEAPSVEKKQLEKEAESCSNPEEVEDEAPWSLFYSSSTNMALQVDNEKTVGPEAFARIAPACAAVADIITVHNLFDALTSSSGYRLHFLVYDKYLRSLDNLHI
;
A
#
# COMPACT_ATOMS: atom_id res chain seq x y z
N MET A 1 16.83 25.93 -40.13
CA MET A 1 15.64 26.54 -39.50
C MET A 1 14.55 25.49 -39.53
N GLU A 2 14.36 24.71 -38.47
CA GLU A 2 13.15 23.91 -38.24
C GLU A 2 13.31 23.20 -36.90
N ASN A 3 12.73 23.77 -35.84
CA ASN A 3 12.56 23.13 -34.53
C ASN A 3 11.59 23.93 -33.65
N ASN A 4 10.52 24.51 -34.23
CA ASN A 4 9.58 25.30 -33.43
C ASN A 4 8.08 25.04 -33.70
N GLU A 5 7.73 24.13 -34.59
CA GLU A 5 6.31 23.82 -34.86
C GLU A 5 5.75 22.70 -33.97
N LYS A 6 6.63 21.83 -33.44
CA LYS A 6 6.25 20.75 -32.50
C LYS A 6 6.14 21.20 -31.04
N VAL A 7 6.23 22.49 -30.73
CA VAL A 7 6.00 22.98 -29.36
C VAL A 7 4.57 23.53 -29.23
N GLY A 8 4.07 24.23 -30.26
CA GLY A 8 2.75 24.87 -30.22
C GLY A 8 1.54 23.92 -30.35
N LEU A 9 1.69 22.78 -31.03
CA LEU A 9 0.58 21.82 -31.21
C LEU A 9 0.24 21.06 -29.90
N TRP A 10 1.23 20.89 -29.02
CA TRP A 10 1.10 20.10 -27.79
C TRP A 10 0.54 20.91 -26.61
N GLU A 11 0.81 22.22 -26.57
CA GLU A 11 0.16 23.12 -25.62
C GLU A 11 -1.36 23.21 -25.87
N GLY A 12 -1.78 23.14 -27.14
CA GLY A 12 -3.19 23.11 -27.52
C GLY A 12 -3.91 21.83 -27.10
N LEU A 13 -3.24 20.67 -27.19
CA LEU A 13 -3.80 19.37 -26.83
C LEU A 13 -3.81 19.15 -25.30
N MET A 14 -2.78 19.60 -24.59
CA MET A 14 -2.72 19.57 -23.11
C MET A 14 -3.85 20.38 -22.46
N ARG A 15 -4.21 21.53 -23.04
CA ARG A 15 -5.34 22.36 -22.57
C ARG A 15 -6.70 21.71 -22.75
N SER A 16 -6.85 20.79 -23.70
CA SER A 16 -8.10 20.05 -23.94
C SER A 16 -8.25 18.90 -22.94
N HIS A 17 -7.18 18.14 -22.70
CA HIS A 17 -7.21 16.95 -21.83
C HIS A 17 -7.23 17.27 -20.33
N GLN A 18 -6.67 18.43 -19.92
CA GLN A 18 -6.83 18.92 -18.56
C GLN A 18 -8.30 19.22 -18.20
N LYS A 19 -9.18 19.45 -19.19
CA LYS A 19 -10.62 19.63 -18.97
C LYS A 19 -11.35 18.31 -18.76
N SER A 20 -10.89 17.23 -19.40
CA SER A 20 -11.44 15.88 -19.24
C SER A 20 -11.15 15.30 -17.85
N LEU A 21 -9.92 15.48 -17.35
CA LEU A 21 -9.54 15.05 -16.01
C LEU A 21 -10.20 15.92 -14.92
N LYS A 22 -10.34 17.24 -15.13
CA LYS A 22 -11.07 18.12 -14.19
C LYS A 22 -12.55 17.75 -14.01
N ALA A 23 -13.17 17.13 -15.02
CA ALA A 23 -14.55 16.64 -14.90
C ALA A 23 -14.68 15.44 -13.94
N LEU A 24 -13.62 14.66 -13.74
CA LEU A 24 -13.57 13.55 -12.77
C LEU A 24 -13.23 14.02 -11.34
N PHE A 25 -12.60 15.19 -11.20
CA PHE A 25 -12.15 15.75 -9.91
C PHE A 25 -12.99 16.91 -9.38
N SER A 26 -14.19 17.16 -9.94
CA SER A 26 -15.05 18.24 -9.44
C SER A 26 -15.67 17.85 -8.09
N PRO A 27 -15.32 18.51 -6.97
CA PRO A 27 -15.98 18.31 -5.69
C PRO A 27 -17.37 18.94 -5.79
N LYS A 28 -18.43 18.16 -5.57
CA LYS A 28 -19.77 18.72 -5.44
C LYS A 28 -19.84 19.49 -4.13
N SER A 29 -19.63 20.81 -4.19
CA SER A 29 -19.70 21.70 -3.04
C SER A 29 -21.16 21.85 -2.60
N SER A 30 -21.51 21.24 -1.47
CA SER A 30 -22.61 21.71 -0.63
C SER A 30 -22.00 22.39 0.60
N SER A 31 -22.20 23.71 0.70
CA SER A 31 -21.83 24.53 1.85
C SER A 31 -22.29 23.94 3.18
N SER A 32 -21.40 23.84 4.16
CA SER A 32 -21.41 24.71 5.35
C SER A 32 -20.40 24.23 6.42
N ASN A 33 -19.61 25.21 6.87
CA ASN A 33 -18.96 25.38 8.17
C ASN A 33 -17.96 24.35 8.74
N SER A 34 -16.75 24.91 8.98
CA SER A 34 -15.80 24.68 10.08
C SER A 34 -15.68 23.28 10.67
N ASP A 35 -14.59 22.59 10.31
CA ASP A 35 -13.54 22.23 11.28
C ASP A 35 -12.31 21.70 10.53
N GLN A 36 -11.11 22.19 10.89
CA GLN A 36 -9.83 21.64 10.44
C GLN A 36 -9.66 20.24 11.03
N ASN A 37 -10.16 19.24 10.31
CA ASN A 37 -9.67 17.88 10.42
C ASN A 37 -8.81 17.65 9.18
N ASP A 38 -7.53 17.31 9.38
CA ASP A 38 -6.61 16.81 8.35
C ASP A 38 -7.16 15.51 7.76
N VAL A 39 -8.18 15.61 6.90
CA VAL A 39 -8.67 14.51 6.10
C VAL A 39 -7.64 14.33 4.99
N ALA A 40 -6.79 13.32 5.14
CA ALA A 40 -5.80 12.95 4.14
C ALA A 40 -6.46 12.87 2.75
N PRO A 41 -5.80 13.35 1.67
CA PRO A 41 -6.38 13.33 0.33
C PRO A 41 -6.70 11.89 -0.05
N ASN A 42 -7.98 11.58 -0.21
CA ASN A 42 -8.44 10.23 -0.51
C ASN A 42 -8.43 10.03 -2.02
N ILE A 43 -7.49 9.24 -2.54
CA ILE A 43 -7.46 8.89 -3.95
C ILE A 43 -8.55 7.84 -4.17
N PRO A 44 -9.59 8.14 -4.98
CA PRO A 44 -10.62 7.17 -5.28
C PRO A 44 -9.97 5.93 -5.92
N HIS A 45 -10.48 4.74 -5.57
CA HIS A 45 -10.03 3.42 -6.04
C HIS A 45 -8.83 2.78 -5.35
N LEU A 46 -8.02 3.52 -4.57
CA LEU A 46 -6.98 2.93 -3.73
C LEU A 46 -7.57 2.37 -2.42
N SER A 47 -6.99 1.27 -1.92
CA SER A 47 -7.37 0.75 -0.61
C SER A 47 -7.01 1.76 0.51
N PRO A 48 -7.67 1.71 1.69
CA PRO A 48 -7.35 2.61 2.79
C PRO A 48 -5.87 2.54 3.22
N LEU A 49 -5.28 1.35 3.16
CA LEU A 49 -3.87 1.15 3.47
C LEU A 49 -2.97 1.77 2.39
N ALA A 50 -3.30 1.60 1.11
CA ALA A 50 -2.56 2.23 0.01
C ALA A 50 -2.63 3.76 0.08
N ASN A 51 -3.80 4.35 0.36
CA ASN A 51 -3.95 5.80 0.59
C ASN A 51 -3.10 6.30 1.76
N SER A 52 -3.08 5.56 2.87
CA SER A 52 -2.24 5.89 4.02
C SER A 52 -0.74 5.85 3.68
N VAL A 53 -0.31 4.83 2.94
CA VAL A 53 1.07 4.72 2.46
C VAL A 53 1.44 5.88 1.53
N VAL A 54 0.60 6.20 0.53
CA VAL A 54 0.83 7.33 -0.39
C VAL A 54 0.92 8.65 0.37
N SER A 55 0.04 8.87 1.35
CA SER A 55 0.08 10.07 2.20
C SER A 55 1.38 10.17 3.00
N ARG A 56 1.87 9.04 3.54
CA ARG A 56 3.17 8.99 4.22
C ARG A 56 4.33 9.25 3.26
N CYS A 57 4.30 8.69 2.05
CA CYS A 57 5.28 8.95 0.99
C CYS A 57 5.34 10.44 0.61
N SER A 58 4.17 11.06 0.39
CA SER A 58 4.04 12.50 0.14
C SER A 58 4.70 13.33 1.23
N ARG A 59 4.46 13.00 2.50
CA ARG A 59 5.10 13.68 3.65
C ARG A 59 6.61 13.49 3.70
N VAL A 60 7.10 12.29 3.40
CA VAL A 60 8.54 11.99 3.32
C VAL A 60 9.21 12.79 2.21
N LEU A 61 8.55 12.90 1.06
CA LEU A 61 9.02 13.60 -0.12
C LEU A 61 8.87 15.12 -0.02
N LYS A 62 7.95 15.59 0.84
CA LYS A 62 7.48 16.99 0.90
C LYS A 62 6.88 17.47 -0.43
N ILE A 63 6.21 16.57 -1.14
CA ILE A 63 5.55 16.81 -2.43
C ILE A 63 4.06 16.50 -2.24
N PRO A 64 3.14 17.39 -2.65
CA PRO A 64 1.71 17.13 -2.54
C PRO A 64 1.29 15.94 -3.41
N ILE A 65 0.23 15.24 -3.02
CA ILE A 65 -0.20 14.00 -3.68
C ILE A 65 -0.58 14.24 -5.15
N GLU A 66 -1.16 15.40 -5.45
CA GLU A 66 -1.56 15.81 -6.81
C GLU A 66 -0.35 15.94 -7.73
N GLU A 67 0.78 16.44 -7.20
CA GLU A 67 2.03 16.55 -7.95
C GLU A 67 2.65 15.16 -8.17
N LEU A 68 2.54 14.24 -7.20
CA LEU A 68 2.95 12.84 -7.40
C LEU A 68 2.15 12.14 -8.50
N GLN A 69 0.83 12.37 -8.56
CA GLN A 69 -0.03 11.85 -9.63
C GLN A 69 0.35 12.43 -10.99
N HIS A 70 0.64 13.72 -11.05
CA HIS A 70 1.12 14.37 -12.27
C HIS A 70 2.45 13.76 -12.75
N GLN A 71 3.44 13.63 -11.86
CA GLN A 71 4.74 13.03 -12.18
C GLN A 71 4.60 11.58 -12.67
N PHE A 72 3.73 10.79 -12.04
CA PHE A 72 3.43 9.44 -12.49
C PHE A 72 2.84 9.40 -13.91
N GLY A 73 1.88 10.30 -14.21
CA GLY A 73 1.28 10.41 -15.54
C GLY A 73 2.27 10.82 -16.63
N THR A 74 3.31 11.56 -16.29
CA THR A 74 4.41 11.86 -17.25
C THR A 74 5.39 10.70 -17.43
N ALA A 75 5.50 9.80 -16.45
CA ALA A 75 6.49 8.72 -16.44
C ALA A 75 6.01 7.43 -17.12
N ILE A 76 4.69 7.23 -17.32
CA ILE A 76 4.12 6.00 -17.89
C ILE A 76 3.17 6.32 -19.06
N PRO A 77 3.41 5.80 -20.28
CA PRO A 77 2.49 5.96 -21.41
C PRO A 77 1.14 5.25 -21.19
N GLU A 78 0.03 5.90 -21.55
CA GLU A 78 -1.39 5.53 -21.27
C GLU A 78 -1.93 4.24 -21.94
N ASN A 79 -1.09 3.38 -22.53
CA ASN A 79 -1.57 2.25 -23.35
C ASN A 79 -1.90 0.97 -22.58
N ALA A 80 -1.78 0.99 -21.25
CA ALA A 80 -2.24 -0.05 -20.37
C ALA A 80 -3.08 0.61 -19.28
N THR A 81 -4.17 0.00 -18.84
CA THR A 81 -4.23 -0.53 -17.47
C THR A 81 -5.67 -0.80 -17.01
N GLU A 82 -5.87 -2.03 -16.55
CA GLU A 82 -6.88 -2.37 -15.55
C GLU A 82 -6.60 -1.58 -14.26
N LEU A 83 -7.65 -1.20 -13.50
CA LEU A 83 -7.56 -0.40 -12.27
C LEU A 83 -6.57 -0.99 -11.23
N ARG A 84 -6.42 -2.32 -11.16
CA ARG A 84 -5.47 -3.00 -10.27
C ARG A 84 -4.02 -2.69 -10.64
N THR A 85 -3.72 -2.70 -11.93
CA THR A 85 -2.37 -2.41 -12.45
C THR A 85 -2.02 -0.95 -12.23
N TYR A 86 -2.97 -0.03 -12.43
CA TYR A 86 -2.78 1.38 -12.07
C TYR A 86 -2.45 1.54 -10.58
N ALA A 87 -3.24 0.95 -9.70
CA ALA A 87 -3.07 1.07 -8.25
C ALA A 87 -1.70 0.54 -7.78
N ARG A 88 -1.25 -0.61 -8.30
CA ARG A 88 0.09 -1.17 -8.03
C ARG A 88 1.19 -0.25 -8.52
N ASN A 89 1.13 0.16 -9.79
CA ASN A 89 2.16 0.98 -10.41
C ASN A 89 2.31 2.33 -9.69
N PHE A 90 1.20 2.97 -9.33
CA PHE A 90 1.23 4.24 -8.61
C PHE A 90 1.78 4.08 -7.19
N LEU A 91 1.37 3.02 -6.48
CA LEU A 91 1.91 2.70 -5.15
C LEU A 91 3.42 2.44 -5.21
N GLU A 92 3.89 1.67 -6.18
CA GLU A 92 5.32 1.39 -6.40
C GLU A 92 6.10 2.68 -6.67
N PHE A 93 5.61 3.52 -7.58
CA PHE A 93 6.22 4.81 -7.89
C PHE A 93 6.41 5.67 -6.63
N CYS A 94 5.35 5.84 -5.84
CA CYS A 94 5.41 6.60 -4.58
C CYS A 94 6.36 5.95 -3.57
N SER A 95 6.35 4.62 -3.50
CA SER A 95 7.18 3.86 -2.56
C SER A 95 8.66 3.99 -2.89
N TYR A 96 9.04 3.83 -4.15
CA TYR A 96 10.44 3.92 -4.58
C TYR A 96 11.01 5.32 -4.40
N GLN A 97 10.24 6.36 -4.72
CA GLN A 97 10.67 7.73 -4.47
C GLN A 97 10.90 7.97 -2.97
N ALA A 98 9.95 7.56 -2.12
CA ALA A 98 10.07 7.75 -0.67
C ALA A 98 11.25 6.95 -0.09
N LEU A 99 11.42 5.68 -0.49
CA LEU A 99 12.53 4.84 -0.06
C LEU A 99 13.87 5.43 -0.49
N HIS A 100 14.00 5.88 -1.74
CA HIS A 100 15.20 6.56 -2.22
C HIS A 100 15.56 7.79 -1.36
N MET A 101 14.57 8.55 -0.89
CA MET A 101 14.82 9.70 -0.02
C MET A 101 15.16 9.31 1.42
N VAL A 102 14.58 8.23 1.96
CA VAL A 102 14.84 7.80 3.34
C VAL A 102 16.19 7.12 3.49
N THR A 103 16.59 6.30 2.53
CA THR A 103 17.85 5.54 2.56
C THR A 103 19.10 6.42 2.44
N ARG A 104 18.95 7.70 2.09
CA ARG A 104 20.03 8.70 2.11
C ARG A 104 20.44 9.15 3.51
N ARG A 105 19.62 8.87 4.53
CA ARG A 105 19.95 9.18 5.93
C ARG A 105 20.81 8.05 6.52
N SER A 106 21.72 8.37 7.43
CA SER A 106 22.40 7.33 8.22
C SER A 106 21.42 6.65 9.18
N ASN A 107 21.65 5.36 9.49
CA ASN A 107 20.90 4.58 10.50
C ASN A 107 19.39 4.47 10.26
N TYR A 108 18.93 4.59 9.01
CA TYR A 108 17.51 4.47 8.66
C TYR A 108 16.93 3.08 8.98
N LEU A 109 17.77 2.02 9.01
CA LEU A 109 17.35 0.67 9.41
C LEU A 109 16.96 0.61 10.89
N SER A 110 17.57 1.45 11.72
CA SER A 110 17.25 1.64 13.15
C SER A 110 15.97 2.46 13.39
N ASP A 111 15.50 3.21 12.40
CA ASP A 111 14.27 4.00 12.50
C ASP A 111 13.02 3.10 12.46
N LYS A 112 12.23 3.13 13.54
CA LYS A 112 10.97 2.39 13.64
C LYS A 112 9.94 2.82 12.58
N GLU A 113 9.93 4.09 12.21
CA GLU A 113 8.98 4.63 11.24
C GLU A 113 9.31 4.15 9.84
N PHE A 114 10.61 4.05 9.51
CA PHE A 114 11.08 3.44 8.26
C PHE A 114 10.67 1.97 8.18
N ARG A 115 11.03 1.16 9.20
CA ARG A 115 10.71 -0.28 9.18
C ARG A 115 9.21 -0.53 9.05
N ARG A 116 8.39 0.27 9.75
CA ARG A 116 6.94 0.17 9.65
C ARG A 116 6.43 0.64 8.29
N LEU A 117 6.95 1.75 7.75
CA LEU A 117 6.58 2.26 6.43
C LEU A 117 6.85 1.22 5.33
N THR A 118 8.05 0.65 5.29
CA THR A 118 8.43 -0.32 4.25
C THR A 118 7.59 -1.60 4.33
N PHE A 119 7.23 -2.05 5.54
CA PHE A 119 6.30 -3.16 5.71
C PHE A 119 4.88 -2.81 5.26
N ASP A 120 4.36 -1.62 5.63
CA ASP A 120 3.03 -1.18 5.21
C ASP A 120 2.96 -0.98 3.68
N MET A 121 4.06 -0.58 3.02
CA MET A 121 4.16 -0.53 1.55
C MET A 121 3.96 -1.91 0.92
N MET A 122 4.61 -2.95 1.46
CA MET A 122 4.42 -4.32 1.00
C MET A 122 2.98 -4.79 1.21
N LEU A 123 2.40 -4.52 2.39
CA LEU A 123 1.01 -4.87 2.66
C LEU A 123 0.02 -4.13 1.77
N ALA A 124 0.25 -2.84 1.48
CA ALA A 124 -0.57 -2.08 0.56
C ALA A 124 -0.48 -2.65 -0.86
N TRP A 125 0.66 -3.20 -1.25
CA TRP A 125 0.88 -3.76 -2.59
C TRP A 125 0.11 -5.06 -2.82
N GLU A 126 -0.07 -5.88 -1.77
CA GLU A 126 -0.91 -7.09 -1.80
C GLU A 126 -2.35 -6.75 -2.22
N ALA A 127 -2.93 -5.69 -1.62
CA ALA A 127 -4.29 -5.23 -1.86
C ALA A 127 -4.34 -3.71 -2.11
N PRO A 128 -3.95 -3.26 -3.32
CA PRO A 128 -3.72 -1.84 -3.61
C PRO A 128 -5.01 -1.10 -3.98
N SER A 129 -6.04 -1.81 -4.44
CA SER A 129 -7.34 -1.23 -4.80
C SER A 129 -8.46 -1.72 -3.89
N VAL A 130 -9.55 -0.94 -3.79
CA VAL A 130 -10.80 -1.40 -3.20
C VAL A 130 -11.42 -2.38 -4.19
N GLU A 131 -11.12 -3.67 -4.04
CA GLU A 131 -11.77 -4.70 -4.84
C GLU A 131 -13.29 -4.58 -4.66
N LYS A 132 -14.02 -4.27 -5.74
CA LYS A 132 -15.47 -4.40 -5.75
C LYS A 132 -15.76 -5.90 -5.72
N LYS A 133 -15.97 -6.44 -4.53
CA LYS A 133 -16.42 -7.82 -4.30
C LYS A 133 -17.86 -7.98 -4.82
N GLN A 134 -18.02 -8.08 -6.14
CA GLN A 134 -19.25 -8.50 -6.81
C GLN A 134 -18.90 -9.34 -8.03
N LEU A 135 -18.34 -10.53 -7.78
CA LEU A 135 -18.72 -11.76 -8.46
C LEU A 135 -18.08 -12.91 -7.67
N GLU A 136 -18.88 -13.94 -7.40
CA GLU A 136 -18.47 -15.27 -6.92
C GLU A 136 -18.07 -15.39 -5.44
N LYS A 137 -19.08 -15.36 -4.55
CA LYS A 137 -19.21 -16.39 -3.50
C LYS A 137 -20.62 -16.46 -2.92
N GLU A 138 -21.60 -16.84 -3.75
CA GLU A 138 -22.74 -17.63 -3.26
C GLU A 138 -22.42 -19.09 -3.56
N ALA A 139 -21.50 -19.64 -2.77
CA ALA A 139 -21.41 -21.06 -2.52
C ALA A 139 -21.57 -21.19 -1.01
N GLU A 140 -22.85 -21.21 -0.64
CA GLU A 140 -23.42 -21.91 0.50
C GLU A 140 -22.43 -22.89 1.14
N SER A 141 -21.92 -22.52 2.31
CA SER A 141 -21.20 -23.43 3.19
C SER A 141 -22.13 -23.81 4.33
N CYS A 142 -22.64 -25.04 4.22
CA CYS A 142 -23.12 -25.94 5.26
C CYS A 142 -24.46 -25.61 5.96
N SER A 143 -25.49 -26.33 5.53
CA SER A 143 -26.67 -26.69 6.30
C SER A 143 -26.31 -27.34 7.65
N ASN A 144 -26.95 -26.90 8.73
CA ASN A 144 -27.89 -27.69 9.56
C ASN A 144 -28.21 -26.96 10.87
N PRO A 145 -29.49 -26.75 11.22
CA PRO A 145 -29.94 -26.62 12.60
C PRO A 145 -30.64 -27.91 13.02
N GLU A 146 -30.03 -28.69 13.91
CA GLU A 146 -30.79 -29.58 14.78
C GLU A 146 -30.31 -29.40 16.22
N GLU A 147 -31.30 -29.13 17.06
CA GLU A 147 -31.24 -28.77 18.46
C GLU A 147 -30.94 -29.99 19.33
N VAL A 148 -30.03 -29.85 20.31
CA VAL A 148 -30.18 -30.54 21.59
C VAL A 148 -29.66 -29.61 22.70
N GLU A 149 -30.53 -29.31 23.65
CA GLU A 149 -30.25 -28.64 24.93
C GLU A 149 -29.13 -29.34 25.70
N ASP A 150 -28.17 -28.55 26.21
CA ASP A 150 -27.64 -28.69 27.57
C ASP A 150 -26.86 -27.42 27.96
N GLU A 151 -27.21 -26.88 29.13
CA GLU A 151 -26.78 -25.62 29.71
C GLU A 151 -25.27 -25.51 29.96
N ALA A 152 -24.63 -24.50 29.37
CA ALA A 152 -23.48 -23.83 29.96
C ALA A 152 -23.51 -22.32 29.66
N PRO A 153 -24.05 -21.47 30.56
CA PRO A 153 -23.98 -20.01 30.51
C PRO A 153 -22.55 -19.42 30.49
N TRP A 154 -21.55 -20.30 30.52
CA TRP A 154 -20.13 -19.99 30.57
C TRP A 154 -19.47 -19.96 29.18
N SER A 155 -20.12 -20.52 28.14
CA SER A 155 -19.59 -20.60 26.77
C SER A 155 -19.63 -19.27 26.01
N LEU A 156 -20.46 -18.31 26.44
CA LEU A 156 -20.54 -16.99 25.81
C LEU A 156 -19.42 -16.03 26.29
N PHE A 157 -19.04 -16.14 27.56
CA PHE A 157 -18.03 -15.26 28.17
C PHE A 157 -16.60 -15.62 27.75
N TYR A 158 -16.30 -16.91 27.55
CA TYR A 158 -15.01 -17.34 27.03
C TYR A 158 -14.83 -16.93 25.55
N SER A 159 -15.92 -16.98 24.77
CA SER A 159 -15.92 -16.62 23.35
C SER A 159 -15.71 -15.12 23.12
N SER A 160 -16.20 -14.25 24.00
CA SER A 160 -15.98 -12.80 23.87
C SER A 160 -14.57 -12.37 24.27
N SER A 161 -14.01 -12.99 25.33
CA SER A 161 -12.69 -12.63 25.84
C SER A 161 -11.53 -13.13 24.96
N THR A 162 -11.68 -14.28 24.28
CA THR A 162 -10.71 -14.73 23.28
C THR A 162 -10.89 -14.03 21.93
N ASN A 163 -12.08 -13.54 21.58
CA ASN A 163 -12.25 -12.70 20.38
C ASN A 163 -11.57 -11.33 20.48
N MET A 164 -11.45 -10.75 21.68
CA MET A 164 -10.61 -9.56 21.90
C MET A 164 -9.11 -9.87 21.96
N ALA A 165 -8.72 -11.03 22.52
CA ALA A 165 -7.32 -11.46 22.56
C ALA A 165 -6.81 -11.92 21.17
N LEU A 166 -7.67 -12.48 20.32
CA LEU A 166 -7.39 -12.81 18.92
C LEU A 166 -7.48 -11.59 17.99
N GLN A 167 -8.11 -10.50 18.43
CA GLN A 167 -8.06 -9.19 17.74
C GLN A 167 -6.72 -8.46 17.89
N VAL A 168 -5.71 -9.07 18.51
CA VAL A 168 -4.34 -8.57 18.53
C VAL A 168 -3.49 -9.18 17.41
N ASP A 169 -3.94 -10.26 16.77
CA ASP A 169 -3.28 -10.92 15.65
C ASP A 169 -4.22 -11.05 14.43
N ASN A 170 -4.73 -9.90 13.96
CA ASN A 170 -5.29 -9.83 12.61
C ASN A 170 -4.16 -9.58 11.60
N GLU A 171 -3.03 -10.29 11.75
CA GLU A 171 -1.77 -10.01 11.06
C GLU A 171 -1.98 -10.06 9.54
N LYS A 172 -2.14 -8.86 8.98
CA LYS A 172 -1.90 -8.62 7.57
C LYS A 172 -0.45 -9.00 7.33
N THR A 173 -0.26 -10.11 6.65
CA THR A 173 1.04 -10.69 6.33
C THR A 173 1.39 -10.41 4.89
N VAL A 174 2.67 -10.18 4.66
CA VAL A 174 3.23 -9.92 3.34
C VAL A 174 3.50 -11.24 2.63
N GLY A 175 3.09 -11.36 1.37
CA GLY A 175 3.42 -12.48 0.50
C GLY A 175 4.74 -12.27 -0.25
N PRO A 176 5.21 -13.32 -0.93
CA PRO A 176 6.50 -13.31 -1.61
C PRO A 176 6.57 -12.25 -2.73
N GLU A 177 5.48 -12.06 -3.47
CA GLU A 177 5.41 -11.09 -4.58
C GLU A 177 5.56 -9.63 -4.11
N ALA A 178 4.83 -9.24 -3.06
CA ALA A 178 4.94 -7.90 -2.49
C ALA A 178 6.33 -7.63 -1.92
N PHE A 179 6.91 -8.62 -1.23
CA PHE A 179 8.27 -8.52 -0.73
C PHE A 179 9.29 -8.38 -1.86
N ALA A 180 9.21 -9.25 -2.88
CA ALA A 180 10.10 -9.23 -4.05
C ALA A 180 10.00 -7.92 -4.85
N ARG A 181 8.83 -7.27 -4.84
CA ARG A 181 8.63 -6.01 -5.53
C ARG A 181 9.19 -4.80 -4.78
N ILE A 182 8.91 -4.69 -3.48
CA ILE A 182 9.23 -3.48 -2.70
C ILE A 182 10.60 -3.57 -2.03
N ALA A 183 10.99 -4.71 -1.47
CA ALA A 183 12.22 -4.83 -0.68
C ALA A 183 13.49 -4.47 -1.47
N PRO A 184 13.66 -4.87 -2.75
CA PRO A 184 14.84 -4.52 -3.54
C PRO A 184 15.00 -3.03 -3.86
N ALA A 185 13.98 -2.20 -3.62
CA ALA A 185 14.13 -0.76 -3.71
C ALA A 185 15.14 -0.20 -2.68
N CYS A 186 15.46 -1.00 -1.66
CA CYS A 186 16.57 -0.76 -0.75
C CYS A 186 17.52 -1.96 -0.77
N ALA A 187 18.65 -1.82 -1.46
CA ALA A 187 19.63 -2.91 -1.61
C ALA A 187 20.19 -3.43 -0.27
N ALA A 188 20.18 -2.61 0.79
CA ALA A 188 20.57 -3.06 2.13
C ALA A 188 19.53 -3.99 2.77
N VAL A 189 18.26 -3.89 2.36
CA VAL A 189 17.16 -4.73 2.85
C VAL A 189 17.05 -6.02 2.04
N ALA A 190 17.19 -5.96 0.73
CA ALA A 190 17.21 -7.16 -0.12
C ALA A 190 17.88 -6.85 -1.47
N ASP A 191 18.61 -7.81 -2.00
CA ASP A 191 19.08 -7.78 -3.39
C ASP A 191 18.05 -8.45 -4.31
N ILE A 192 17.85 -7.90 -5.51
CA ILE A 192 16.88 -8.43 -6.49
C ILE A 192 17.14 -9.90 -6.88
N ILE A 193 18.39 -10.35 -6.82
CA ILE A 193 18.82 -11.71 -7.15
C ILE A 193 18.50 -12.67 -6.00
N THR A 194 18.69 -12.24 -4.75
CA THR A 194 18.55 -13.12 -3.58
C THR A 194 17.22 -12.97 -2.84
N VAL A 195 16.32 -12.10 -3.33
CA VAL A 195 15.11 -11.69 -2.60
C VAL A 195 14.19 -12.86 -2.26
N HIS A 196 14.02 -13.82 -3.17
CA HIS A 196 13.17 -14.99 -2.94
C HIS A 196 13.78 -15.95 -1.90
N ASN A 197 15.09 -16.21 -1.98
CA ASN A 197 15.80 -17.03 -1.00
C ASN A 197 15.76 -16.40 0.40
N LEU A 198 15.88 -15.07 0.48
CA LEU A 198 15.75 -14.34 1.72
C LEU A 198 14.33 -14.46 2.29
N PHE A 199 13.31 -14.31 1.46
CA PHE A 199 11.91 -14.45 1.88
C PHE A 199 11.64 -15.86 2.43
N ASP A 200 12.11 -16.90 1.75
CA ASP A 200 11.97 -18.29 2.20
C ASP A 200 12.66 -18.52 3.55
N ALA A 201 13.87 -17.98 3.73
CA ALA A 201 14.58 -18.06 5.00
C ALA A 201 13.81 -17.39 6.14
N LEU A 202 13.25 -16.19 5.89
CA LEU A 202 12.47 -15.43 6.86
C LEU A 202 11.13 -16.11 7.21
N THR A 203 10.52 -16.80 6.25
CA THR A 203 9.14 -17.32 6.38
C THR A 203 9.04 -18.84 6.53
N SER A 204 10.19 -19.51 6.65
CA SER A 204 10.31 -20.97 6.83
C SER A 204 9.46 -21.54 7.97
N SER A 205 9.27 -20.77 9.04
CA SER A 205 8.47 -21.16 10.23
C SER A 205 7.06 -20.57 10.25
N SER A 206 6.71 -19.70 9.31
CA SER A 206 5.45 -18.93 9.28
C SER A 206 4.61 -19.19 8.04
N GLY A 207 4.75 -20.36 7.43
CA GLY A 207 3.90 -20.80 6.32
C GLY A 207 3.99 -19.90 5.08
N TYR A 208 5.19 -19.46 4.70
CA TYR A 208 5.43 -18.59 3.53
C TYR A 208 4.74 -17.23 3.58
N ARG A 209 4.41 -16.76 4.79
CA ARG A 209 3.85 -15.43 5.02
C ARG A 209 4.77 -14.64 5.93
N LEU A 210 5.10 -13.41 5.55
CA LEU A 210 6.01 -12.55 6.29
C LEU A 210 5.24 -11.67 7.27
N HIS A 211 5.49 -11.88 8.55
CA HIS A 211 4.91 -11.13 9.65
C HIS A 211 5.78 -9.92 10.01
N PHE A 212 5.17 -8.85 10.54
CA PHE A 212 5.90 -7.63 10.88
C PHE A 212 7.01 -7.88 11.91
N LEU A 213 6.76 -8.73 12.91
CA LEU A 213 7.75 -9.03 13.96
C LEU A 213 9.01 -9.68 13.39
N VAL A 214 8.85 -10.59 12.41
CA VAL A 214 9.96 -11.23 11.71
C VAL A 214 10.74 -10.19 10.90
N TYR A 215 10.02 -9.33 10.16
CA TYR A 215 10.62 -8.26 9.36
C TYR A 215 11.35 -7.21 10.22
N ASP A 216 10.75 -6.76 11.32
CA ASP A 216 11.34 -5.80 12.27
C ASP A 216 12.62 -6.37 12.89
N LYS A 217 12.59 -7.63 13.32
CA LYS A 217 13.76 -8.34 13.85
C LYS A 217 14.87 -8.46 12.80
N TYR A 218 14.52 -8.80 11.56
CA TYR A 218 15.46 -8.90 10.44
C TYR A 218 16.19 -7.57 10.21
N LEU A 219 15.46 -6.48 10.02
CA LEU A 219 16.05 -5.17 9.74
C LEU A 219 16.92 -4.64 10.89
N ARG A 220 16.54 -4.88 12.15
CA ARG A 220 17.39 -4.53 13.31
C ARG A 220 18.70 -5.32 13.32
N SER A 221 18.66 -6.58 12.88
CA SER A 221 19.85 -7.40 12.78
C SER A 221 20.82 -6.89 11.71
N LEU A 222 20.29 -6.34 10.60
CA LEU A 222 21.11 -5.70 9.55
C LEU A 222 21.80 -4.41 10.02
N ASP A 223 21.12 -3.61 10.84
CA ASP A 223 21.71 -2.39 11.41
C ASP A 223 22.90 -2.73 12.33
N ASN A 224 22.76 -3.79 13.13
CA ASN A 224 23.83 -4.27 14.01
C ASN A 224 25.05 -4.87 13.27
N LEU A 225 24.92 -5.19 11.98
CA LEU A 225 26.01 -5.74 11.17
C LEU A 225 26.85 -4.65 10.48
N HIS A 226 26.43 -3.39 10.50
CA HIS A 226 27.14 -2.25 9.88
C HIS A 226 28.12 -1.55 10.85
N ILE A 227 28.73 -2.29 11.79
CA ILE A 227 29.82 -1.80 12.66
C ILE A 227 31.17 -1.96 11.98
#